data_AF-A0A1H1I6S2-F1
#
_entry.id   AF-A0A1H1I6S2-F1
#
_cell.length_a   1.000
_cell.length_b   1.000
_cell.length_c   1.000
_cell.angle_alpha   90.00
_cell.angle_beta   90.00
_cell.angle_gamma   90.00
#
_symmetry.space_group_name_H-M   'P 1'
#
loop_
_entity.id
_entity.type
_entity.pdbx_description
1 polymer ?
#
loop_
_entity_poly.entity_id
_entity_poly.type
_entity_poly.pdbx_seq_one_letter_code
_entity_poly.pdbx_strand_id
1 'polypeptide(L)'
;MSVEGVSIASWEVIVDRLIRSGKICLVAALGLSAATLGEVAPAGAQDAASMGCQELWYARNAIYARNGYCFRTQQAISAFGRGCFPPFGRLFGYEAQRVQELQYWERVKGC
;
A
#
# COMPACT_ATOMS: atom_id res chain seq x y z
N MET A 1 38.55 -21.23 33.21
CA MET A 1 39.06 -19.85 33.13
C MET A 1 39.25 -19.47 31.67
N SER A 2 38.76 -18.30 31.28
CA SER A 2 38.79 -17.68 29.95
C SER A 2 40.15 -17.04 29.62
N VAL A 3 40.48 -16.91 28.33
CA VAL A 3 41.01 -15.70 27.63
C VAL A 3 40.98 -16.01 26.11
N GLU A 4 40.10 -15.42 25.31
CA GLU A 4 40.02 -14.06 24.72
C GLU A 4 40.44 -14.06 23.25
N GLY A 5 39.44 -13.78 22.40
CA GLY A 5 39.45 -13.93 20.96
C GLY A 5 39.80 -12.64 20.23
N VAL A 6 40.32 -12.85 19.03
CA VAL A 6 40.78 -11.86 18.07
C VAL A 6 39.61 -11.23 17.30
N SER A 7 39.74 -9.90 17.08
CA SER A 7 39.28 -9.10 15.94
C SER A 7 38.01 -8.26 16.08
N ILE A 8 38.24 -6.97 16.37
CA ILE A 8 37.27 -5.86 16.28
C ILE A 8 38.02 -4.63 15.76
N ALA A 9 38.22 -4.53 14.43
CA ALA A 9 38.73 -3.30 13.80
C ALA A 9 38.36 -3.15 12.31
N SER A 10 37.29 -3.79 11.82
CA SER A 10 36.87 -3.68 10.41
C SER A 10 35.53 -2.95 10.22
N TRP A 11 34.67 -2.94 11.26
CA TRP A 11 33.31 -2.42 11.15
C TRP A 11 33.21 -0.91 11.39
N GLU A 12 34.16 -0.29 12.08
CA GLU A 12 34.08 1.13 12.45
C GLU A 12 34.19 2.07 11.23
N VAL A 13 35.06 1.76 10.26
CA VAL A 13 35.31 2.61 9.09
C VAL A 13 34.11 2.68 8.14
N ILE A 14 33.30 1.61 8.08
CA ILE A 14 32.12 1.54 7.22
C ILE A 14 31.02 2.47 7.75
N VAL A 15 30.87 2.55 9.07
CA VAL A 15 29.83 3.34 9.74
C VAL A 15 30.08 4.83 9.53
N ASP A 16 31.33 5.29 9.66
CA ASP A 16 31.70 6.70 9.46
C ASP A 16 31.45 7.20 8.04
N ARG A 17 31.66 6.33 7.04
CA ARG A 17 31.45 6.69 5.63
C ARG A 17 29.96 6.80 5.28
N LEU A 18 29.13 6.01 5.95
CA LEU A 18 27.68 6.02 5.76
C LEU A 18 27.03 7.26 6.39
N ILE A 19 27.50 7.68 7.58
CA ILE A 19 27.01 8.87 8.30
C ILE A 19 27.31 10.17 7.51
N ARG A 20 28.48 10.27 6.89
CA ARG A 20 28.90 11.51 6.19
C ARG A 20 28.15 11.79 4.89
N SER A 21 27.41 10.82 4.34
CA SER A 21 26.75 10.93 3.03
C SER A 21 25.35 11.59 3.08
N GLY A 22 24.94 12.14 4.22
CA GLY A 22 23.80 13.08 4.32
C GLY A 22 22.42 12.51 3.98
N LYS A 23 22.30 11.18 3.87
CA LYS A 23 21.06 10.47 3.61
C LYS A 23 20.97 9.38 4.66
N ILE A 24 20.32 9.65 5.79
CA ILE A 24 19.66 8.73 6.73
C ILE A 24 19.46 9.48 8.06
N CYS A 25 18.20 9.79 8.41
CA CYS A 25 17.82 10.04 9.80
C CYS A 25 17.64 8.67 10.47
N LEU A 26 18.59 8.28 11.31
CA LEU A 26 18.48 7.05 12.10
C LEU A 26 17.97 7.44 13.50
N VAL A 27 16.73 7.05 13.81
CA VAL A 27 16.18 7.16 15.16
C VAL A 27 16.84 6.07 15.99
N ALA A 28 17.77 6.45 16.85
CA ALA A 28 18.36 5.55 17.84
C ALA A 28 17.58 5.65 19.15
N ALA A 29 16.88 4.58 19.53
CA ALA A 29 16.56 4.28 20.92
C ALA A 29 16.28 2.78 21.07
N LEU A 30 17.26 2.05 21.61
CA LEU A 30 17.08 0.68 22.09
C LEU A 30 16.43 0.72 23.48
N GLY A 31 15.18 0.26 23.55
CA GLY A 31 14.55 -0.20 24.79
C GLY A 31 13.98 -1.59 24.53
N LEU A 32 14.30 -2.58 25.37
CA LEU A 32 13.81 -3.94 25.24
C LEU A 32 12.27 -3.96 25.23
N SER A 33 11.72 -4.18 24.06
CA SER A 33 10.44 -4.81 23.85
C SER A 33 10.64 -5.67 22.61
N ALA A 34 10.51 -6.99 22.76
CA ALA A 34 10.31 -7.88 21.62
C ALA A 34 8.91 -7.61 21.02
N ALA A 35 8.66 -6.36 20.63
CA ALA A 35 7.55 -6.00 19.79
C ALA A 35 8.00 -6.38 18.39
N THR A 36 7.40 -7.45 17.86
CA THR A 36 7.48 -7.79 16.45
C THR A 36 7.25 -6.52 15.64
N LEU A 37 8.29 -5.99 15.00
CA LEU A 37 8.10 -5.05 13.91
C LEU A 37 7.39 -5.86 12.83
N GLY A 38 6.06 -5.83 12.84
CA GLY A 38 5.27 -6.36 11.75
C GLY A 38 5.74 -5.64 10.51
N GLU A 39 6.31 -6.37 9.57
CA GLU A 39 6.65 -5.84 8.26
C GLU A 39 5.39 -5.24 7.67
N VAL A 40 5.33 -3.91 7.67
CA VAL A 40 4.28 -3.17 6.98
C VAL A 40 4.63 -3.32 5.51
N ALA A 41 4.26 -4.45 4.91
CA ALA A 41 4.37 -4.63 3.47
C ALA A 41 3.64 -3.45 2.83
N PRO A 42 4.24 -2.75 1.86
CA PRO A 42 3.53 -1.70 1.16
C PRO A 42 2.23 -2.33 0.64
N ALA A 43 1.10 -1.70 0.95
CA ALA A 43 -0.20 -2.14 0.45
C ALA A 43 -0.23 -1.92 -1.07
N GLY A 44 0.40 -2.84 -1.80
CA GLY A 44 0.35 -2.90 -3.25
C GLY A 44 -1.08 -3.19 -3.66
N ALA A 45 -1.56 -2.50 -4.69
CA ALA A 45 -2.84 -2.85 -5.28
C ALA A 45 -2.79 -4.32 -5.71
N GLN A 46 -3.79 -5.09 -5.28
CA GLN A 46 -3.91 -6.52 -5.61
C GLN A 46 -3.86 -6.71 -7.13
N ASP A 47 -3.30 -7.81 -7.62
CA ASP A 47 -3.30 -8.08 -9.05
C ASP A 47 -4.73 -8.31 -9.55
N ALA A 48 -5.23 -7.44 -10.43
CA ALA A 48 -6.59 -7.51 -10.96
C ALA A 48 -6.83 -8.80 -11.77
N ALA A 49 -5.77 -9.39 -12.34
CA ALA A 49 -5.86 -10.66 -13.04
C ALA A 49 -6.30 -11.81 -12.11
N SER A 50 -5.88 -11.77 -10.85
CA SER A 50 -6.23 -12.79 -9.84
C SER A 50 -7.61 -12.61 -9.19
N MET A 51 -8.23 -11.44 -9.30
CA MET A 51 -9.46 -11.09 -8.57
C MET A 51 -10.71 -11.73 -9.19
N GLY A 52 -11.63 -12.24 -8.38
CA GLY A 52 -12.97 -12.66 -8.83
C GLY A 52 -13.85 -11.46 -9.25
N CYS A 53 -14.95 -11.72 -9.94
CA CYS A 53 -15.86 -10.65 -10.42
C CYS A 53 -16.37 -9.73 -9.30
N GLN A 54 -16.71 -10.29 -8.14
CA GLN A 54 -17.16 -9.49 -7.00
C GLN A 54 -16.04 -8.62 -6.42
N GLU A 55 -14.81 -9.12 -6.41
CA GLU A 55 -13.64 -8.38 -5.94
C GLU A 55 -13.28 -7.25 -6.90
N LEU A 56 -13.31 -7.51 -8.21
CA LEU A 56 -13.12 -6.49 -9.24
C LEU A 56 -14.18 -5.38 -9.14
N TRP A 57 -15.46 -5.78 -9.04
CA TRP A 57 -16.55 -4.84 -8.84
C TRP A 57 -16.35 -4.00 -7.59
N TYR A 58 -16.02 -4.65 -6.46
CA TYR A 58 -15.83 -3.96 -5.19
C TYR A 58 -14.64 -3.01 -5.27
N ALA A 59 -13.50 -3.46 -5.80
CA ALA A 59 -12.29 -2.66 -5.93
C ALA A 59 -12.54 -1.42 -6.80
N ARG A 60 -13.20 -1.57 -7.96
CA ARG A 60 -13.53 -0.45 -8.85
C ARG A 60 -14.46 0.55 -8.17
N ASN A 61 -15.52 0.05 -7.53
CA ASN A 61 -16.49 0.90 -6.85
C ASN A 61 -15.90 1.57 -5.59
N ALA A 62 -14.93 0.96 -4.91
CA ALA A 62 -14.21 1.61 -3.81
C ALA A 62 -13.41 2.84 -4.28
N ILE A 63 -12.92 2.84 -5.53
CA ILE A 63 -12.29 4.04 -6.15
C ILE A 63 -13.32 5.14 -6.38
N TYR A 64 -14.48 4.77 -6.92
CA TYR A 64 -15.58 5.71 -7.12
C TYR A 64 -16.09 6.30 -5.80
N ALA A 65 -16.22 5.47 -4.76
CA ALA A 65 -16.75 5.86 -3.47
C ALA A 65 -15.90 6.95 -2.81
N ARG A 66 -14.58 6.76 -2.72
CA ARG A 66 -13.68 7.76 -2.11
C ARG A 66 -13.56 9.06 -2.92
N ASN A 67 -13.89 9.01 -4.22
CA ASN A 67 -13.93 10.18 -5.10
C ASN A 67 -15.31 10.83 -5.19
N GLY A 68 -16.27 10.42 -4.35
CA GLY A 68 -17.57 11.08 -4.23
C GLY A 68 -18.55 10.79 -5.37
N TYR A 69 -18.39 9.65 -6.06
CA TYR A 69 -19.33 9.20 -7.08
C TYR A 69 -20.76 9.06 -6.53
N CYS A 70 -21.75 9.34 -7.39
CA CYS A 70 -23.16 9.22 -7.05
C CYS A 70 -23.70 7.82 -7.35
N PHE A 71 -23.75 6.95 -6.35
CA PHE A 71 -24.30 5.60 -6.53
C PHE A 71 -25.82 5.62 -6.65
N ARG A 72 -26.32 4.85 -7.63
CA ARG A 72 -27.77 4.74 -7.94
C ARG A 72 -28.33 3.35 -7.75
N THR A 73 -27.49 2.31 -7.84
CA THR A 73 -27.93 0.93 -7.68
C THR A 73 -28.01 0.56 -6.21
N GLN A 74 -28.99 -0.27 -5.84
CA GLN A 74 -29.14 -0.68 -4.45
C GLN A 74 -27.92 -1.44 -3.92
N GLN A 75 -27.26 -2.25 -4.77
CA GLN A 75 -26.04 -2.97 -4.43
C GLN A 75 -24.91 -2.01 -4.02
N ALA A 76 -24.63 -0.99 -4.83
CA ALA A 76 -23.56 -0.04 -4.54
C ALA A 76 -23.91 0.87 -3.36
N ILE A 77 -25.18 1.29 -3.25
CA ILE A 77 -25.67 2.06 -2.10
C ILE A 77 -25.53 1.25 -0.80
N SER A 78 -25.83 -0.05 -0.83
CA SER A 78 -25.65 -0.93 0.33
C SER A 78 -24.18 -1.07 0.74
N ALA A 79 -23.28 -1.20 -0.24
CA ALA A 79 -21.85 -1.42 0.02
C ALA A 79 -21.08 -0.14 0.40
N PHE A 80 -21.42 1.00 -0.19
CA PHE A 80 -20.62 2.24 -0.10
C PHE A 80 -21.43 3.48 0.31
N GLY A 81 -22.74 3.33 0.51
CA GLY A 81 -23.65 4.47 0.67
C GLY A 81 -23.95 5.17 -0.65
N ARG A 82 -24.76 6.23 -0.60
CA ARG A 82 -25.19 6.97 -1.79
C ARG A 82 -24.08 7.85 -2.41
N GLY A 83 -23.06 8.20 -1.63
CA GLY A 83 -21.96 9.07 -2.06
C GLY A 83 -22.44 10.49 -2.37
N CYS A 84 -22.12 10.99 -3.57
CA CYS A 84 -22.48 12.34 -4.07
C CYS A 84 -21.85 13.52 -3.32
N PHE A 85 -20.54 13.67 -3.41
CA PHE A 85 -19.83 14.85 -2.90
C PHE A 85 -18.70 15.26 -3.87
N PRO A 86 -18.26 16.53 -3.89
CA PRO A 86 -17.11 16.95 -4.68
C PRO A 86 -15.89 16.04 -4.37
N PRO A 87 -15.19 15.49 -5.38
CA PRO A 87 -15.16 15.92 -6.78
C PRO A 87 -16.17 15.24 -7.73
N PHE A 88 -17.22 14.59 -7.20
CA PHE A 88 -18.32 13.95 -7.93
C PHE A 88 -17.89 12.81 -8.87
N GLY A 89 -16.93 12.01 -8.42
CA GLY A 89 -16.43 10.84 -9.15
C GLY A 89 -15.44 11.16 -10.27
N ARG A 90 -14.93 12.41 -10.35
CA ARG A 90 -13.82 12.73 -11.25
C ARG A 90 -12.56 11.98 -10.80
N LEU A 91 -11.97 11.23 -11.72
CA LEU A 91 -10.74 10.46 -11.50
C LEU A 91 -9.61 11.02 -12.37
N PHE A 92 -8.40 10.99 -11.84
CA PHE A 92 -7.19 11.40 -12.55
C PHE A 92 -6.01 10.48 -12.19
N GLY A 93 -4.96 10.53 -13.01
CA GLY A 93 -3.70 9.82 -12.76
C GLY A 93 -3.90 8.31 -12.53
N TYR A 94 -3.27 7.80 -11.47
CA TYR A 94 -3.27 6.38 -11.12
C TYR A 94 -4.67 5.80 -10.92
N GLU A 95 -5.61 6.55 -10.36
CA GLU A 95 -6.95 6.03 -10.08
C GLU A 95 -7.75 5.78 -11.35
N ALA A 96 -7.63 6.67 -12.34
CA ALA A 96 -8.23 6.47 -13.65
C ALA A 96 -7.64 5.26 -14.37
N GLN A 97 -6.30 5.10 -14.31
CA GLN A 97 -5.61 3.93 -14.86
C GLN A 97 -6.05 2.63 -14.18
N ARG A 98 -6.13 2.65 -12.84
CA ARG A 98 -6.54 1.48 -12.06
C ARG A 98 -7.98 1.07 -12.32
N VAL A 99 -8.89 2.03 -12.47
CA VAL A 99 -10.29 1.73 -12.86
C VAL A 99 -10.34 1.10 -14.25
N GLN A 100 -9.54 1.58 -15.21
CA GLN A 100 -9.51 1.00 -16.55
C GLN A 100 -8.98 -0.44 -16.54
N GLU A 101 -7.95 -0.72 -15.74
CA GLU A 101 -7.42 -2.07 -15.53
C GLU A 101 -8.46 -3.01 -14.92
N LEU A 102 -9.16 -2.58 -13.86
CA LEU A 102 -10.22 -3.38 -13.23
C LEU A 102 -11.36 -3.66 -14.21
N GLN A 103 -11.81 -2.64 -14.96
CA GLN A 103 -12.85 -2.79 -15.98
C GLN A 103 -12.42 -3.68 -17.15
N TYR A 104 -11.13 -3.69 -17.50
CA TYR A 104 -10.60 -4.62 -18.48
C TYR A 104 -10.81 -6.07 -18.02
N TRP A 105 -10.43 -6.39 -16.78
CA TRP A 105 -10.57 -7.73 -16.23
C TRP A 105 -12.02 -8.14 -15.97
N GLU A 106 -12.89 -7.20 -15.61
CA GLU A 106 -14.35 -7.44 -15.56
C GLU A 106 -14.83 -7.95 -16.93
N ARG A 107 -14.54 -7.19 -18.00
CA ARG A 107 -14.92 -7.59 -19.37
C ARG A 107 -14.35 -8.93 -19.80
N VAL A 108 -13.08 -9.20 -19.48
CA VAL A 108 -12.42 -10.49 -19.79
C VAL A 108 -13.14 -11.66 -19.09
N LYS A 109 -13.68 -11.44 -17.89
CA LYS A 109 -14.33 -12.47 -17.06
C LYS A 109 -15.85 -12.54 -17.24
N GLY A 110 -16.44 -11.64 -18.03
CA GLY A 110 -17.88 -11.62 -18.28
C GLY A 110 -18.70 -10.98 -17.15
N CYS A 111 -18.08 -10.08 -16.41
CA CYS A 111 -18.71 -9.12 -15.50
C CYS A 111 -18.34 -7.69 -15.91
#